data_AF-A0A2V9LV10-F1
#
_entry.id   AF-A0A2V9LV10-F1
#
_cell.length_a   1.000
_cell.length_b   1.000
_cell.length_c   1.000
_cell.angle_alpha   90.00
_cell.angle_beta   90.00
_cell.angle_gamma   90.00
#
_symmetry.space_group_name_H-M   'P 1'
#
loop_
_entity.id
_entity.type
_entity.pdbx_description
1 polymer ?
#
loop_
_entity_poly.entity_id
_entity_poly.type
_entity_poly.pdbx_seq_one_letter_code
_entity_poly.pdbx_strand_id
1 'polypeptide(L)'
;MSSRFDENDAVLVFDNAFIPWENVLVYRDIERATGFYAASGFLNRYNFQSLTRLAVKLDFMCGLLTKGVAATGTEVYRGVQSSVGEVIGWRHLIWALTSAMALDPQPGPGGSVLPRTEYAAAGRLFATLAWPRVKEIFELVLGGGPIVVPSSYKDLQSKELRPVLERFYRGSDSSAEERIKLFKLIWDSIGTEFGGRHELYERNYSGNHEQMRVDLMNLAKRRGLLDVFTAFAEQCMAEYGVDGWKDPTWIWDRK
;
A
#
# COMPACT_ATOMS: atom_id res chain seq x y z
N MET A 1 -3.29 12.78 13.89
CA MET A 1 -2.19 12.06 13.22
C MET A 1 -1.00 12.97 13.08
N SER A 2 -1.15 14.08 12.37
CA SER A 2 -0.12 15.12 12.15
C SER A 2 0.59 15.55 13.45
N SER A 3 -0.14 15.73 14.55
CA SER A 3 0.45 16.21 15.81
C SER A 3 1.43 15.27 16.53
N ARG A 4 1.55 14.00 16.12
CA ARG A 4 2.36 13.01 16.85
C ARG A 4 3.06 11.94 16.01
N PHE A 5 2.77 11.89 14.71
CA PHE A 5 3.34 10.89 13.79
C PHE A 5 3.97 11.53 12.57
N ASP A 6 4.19 12.85 12.59
CA ASP A 6 4.85 13.53 11.49
C ASP A 6 6.35 13.18 11.46
N GLU A 7 6.80 12.65 10.33
CA GLU A 7 8.18 12.24 10.07
C GLU A 7 8.76 13.25 9.09
N ASN A 8 9.54 14.23 9.59
CA ASN A 8 10.06 15.31 8.76
C ASN A 8 11.01 14.78 7.68
N ASP A 9 10.68 15.06 6.40
CA ASP A 9 11.52 14.73 5.26
C ASP A 9 12.65 15.77 5.10
N ALA A 10 13.69 15.65 5.93
CA ALA A 10 14.80 16.60 5.98
C ALA A 10 15.82 16.40 4.86
N VAL A 11 16.37 17.51 4.37
CA VAL A 11 17.58 17.49 3.53
C VAL A 11 18.79 17.27 4.42
N LEU A 12 19.58 16.24 4.13
CA LEU A 12 20.83 15.95 4.83
C LEU A 12 22.03 16.45 4.02
N VAL A 13 22.80 17.40 4.57
CA VAL A 13 23.96 18.01 3.93
C VAL A 13 25.24 17.65 4.68
N PHE A 14 26.25 17.18 3.96
CA PHE A 14 27.60 16.95 4.47
C PHE A 14 28.57 17.96 3.84
N ASP A 15 28.89 19.03 4.56
CA ASP A 15 29.92 20.00 4.15
C ASP A 15 31.24 19.67 4.84
N ASN A 16 32.22 19.18 4.08
CA ASN A 16 33.55 18.77 4.57
C ASN A 16 33.50 17.85 5.81
N ALA A 17 32.50 16.97 5.89
CA ALA A 17 32.33 16.07 7.02
C ALA A 17 33.43 15.01 7.06
N PHE A 18 34.14 14.92 8.19
CA PHE A 18 35.09 13.84 8.44
C PHE A 18 34.33 12.55 8.80
N ILE A 19 34.53 11.49 8.01
CA ILE A 19 33.98 10.15 8.27
C ILE A 19 35.11 9.25 8.77
N PRO A 20 35.15 8.88 10.06
CA PRO A 20 36.14 7.95 10.60
C PRO A 20 36.11 6.60 9.88
N TRP A 21 37.26 5.93 9.79
CA TRP A 21 37.39 4.66 9.07
C TRP A 21 36.51 3.55 9.64
N GLU A 22 36.22 3.57 10.93
CA GLU A 22 35.34 2.63 11.62
C GLU A 22 33.89 2.71 11.13
N ASN A 23 33.50 3.82 10.49
CA ASN A 23 32.17 4.02 9.91
C ASN A 23 32.11 3.74 8.40
N VAL A 24 33.24 3.38 7.77
CA VAL A 24 33.32 3.14 6.33
C VAL A 24 32.97 1.69 6.00
N LEU A 25 31.91 1.48 5.22
CA LEU A 25 31.47 0.16 4.76
C LEU A 25 31.94 -0.18 3.34
N VAL A 26 31.94 0.81 2.44
CA VAL A 26 32.39 0.68 1.05
C VAL A 26 33.20 1.93 0.70
N TYR A 27 34.44 1.78 0.24
CA TYR A 27 35.33 2.89 -0.10
C TYR A 27 35.82 2.79 -1.54
N ARG A 28 35.33 3.68 -2.41
CA ARG A 28 35.75 3.81 -3.82
C ARG A 28 35.71 2.49 -4.62
N ASP A 29 34.75 1.62 -4.30
CA ASP A 29 34.55 0.32 -4.95
C ASP A 29 33.20 0.29 -5.67
N ILE A 30 33.24 0.36 -7.01
CA ILE A 30 32.06 0.46 -7.87
C ILE A 30 31.25 -0.83 -7.85
N GLU A 31 31.93 -1.99 -7.86
CA GLU A 31 31.27 -3.29 -7.91
C GLU A 31 30.48 -3.53 -6.62
N ARG A 32 31.09 -3.28 -5.46
CA ARG A 32 30.40 -3.42 -4.17
C ARG A 32 29.27 -2.40 -4.01
N ALA A 33 29.48 -1.16 -4.43
CA ALA A 33 28.46 -0.11 -4.34
C ALA A 33 27.21 -0.45 -5.18
N THR A 34 27.39 -0.93 -6.41
CA THR A 34 26.28 -1.27 -7.30
C THR A 34 25.65 -2.63 -7.00
N GLY A 35 26.43 -3.58 -6.46
CA GLY A 35 25.97 -4.91 -6.07
C GLY A 35 25.22 -4.99 -4.74
N PHE A 36 25.27 -3.95 -3.90
CA PHE A 36 24.75 -3.97 -2.53
C PHE A 36 23.30 -4.48 -2.42
N TYR A 37 22.38 -3.96 -3.23
CA TYR A 37 20.95 -4.35 -3.15
C TYR A 37 20.74 -5.84 -3.43
N ALA A 38 21.44 -6.38 -4.43
CA ALA A 38 21.30 -7.78 -4.82
C ALA A 38 21.98 -8.73 -3.81
N ALA A 39 23.12 -8.32 -3.25
CA ALA A 39 23.93 -9.17 -2.37
C ALA A 39 23.51 -9.13 -0.89
N SER A 40 22.94 -8.01 -0.41
CA SER A 40 22.70 -7.80 1.03
C SER A 40 21.39 -8.38 1.56
N GLY A 41 20.42 -8.67 0.68
CA GLY A 41 19.05 -8.99 1.09
C GLY A 41 18.27 -7.79 1.64
N PHE A 42 18.80 -6.57 1.52
CA PHE A 42 18.13 -5.34 1.95
C PHE A 42 16.76 -5.19 1.29
N LEU A 43 16.68 -5.38 -0.04
CA LEU A 43 15.44 -5.31 -0.82
C LEU A 43 14.33 -6.19 -0.22
N ASN A 44 14.68 -7.42 0.13
CA ASN A 44 13.74 -8.41 0.65
C ASN A 44 13.19 -7.97 2.01
N ARG A 45 14.09 -7.55 2.92
CA ARG A 45 13.76 -7.27 4.31
C ARG A 45 13.08 -5.92 4.51
N TYR A 46 13.52 -4.86 3.80
CA TYR A 46 12.86 -3.56 3.94
C TYR A 46 11.43 -3.61 3.41
N ASN A 47 11.17 -4.32 2.30
CA ASN A 47 9.82 -4.47 1.79
C ASN A 47 8.95 -5.27 2.75
N PHE A 48 9.49 -6.29 3.43
CA PHE A 48 8.75 -7.03 4.44
C PHE A 48 8.23 -6.10 5.54
N GLN A 49 9.13 -5.31 6.12
CA GLN A 49 8.75 -4.33 7.15
C GLN A 49 7.78 -3.28 6.59
N SER A 50 8.04 -2.76 5.39
CA SER A 50 7.23 -1.69 4.79
C SER A 50 5.81 -2.14 4.49
N LEU A 51 5.64 -3.37 4.00
CA LEU A 51 4.35 -3.98 3.71
C LEU A 51 3.60 -4.31 5.00
N THR A 52 4.26 -4.84 6.03
CA THR A 52 3.62 -5.06 7.33
C THR A 52 3.14 -3.76 7.94
N ARG A 53 3.95 -2.68 7.86
CA ARG A 53 3.54 -1.34 8.30
C ARG A 53 2.33 -0.82 7.52
N LEU A 54 2.32 -0.99 6.19
CA LEU A 54 1.16 -0.61 5.37
C LEU A 54 -0.08 -1.44 5.71
N ALA A 55 0.06 -2.74 5.96
CA ALA A 55 -1.04 -3.62 6.34
C ALA A 55 -1.74 -3.14 7.62
N VAL A 56 -0.95 -2.78 8.64
CA VAL A 56 -1.47 -2.18 9.89
C VAL A 56 -2.13 -0.82 9.63
N LYS A 57 -1.56 0.01 8.76
CA LYS A 57 -2.20 1.27 8.34
C LYS A 57 -3.55 1.00 7.68
N LEU A 58 -3.66 -0.03 6.84
CA LEU A 58 -4.91 -0.43 6.20
C LEU A 58 -5.92 -1.02 7.18
N ASP A 59 -5.50 -1.71 8.25
CA ASP A 59 -6.39 -2.11 9.35
C ASP A 59 -7.08 -0.88 9.96
N PHE A 60 -6.28 0.16 10.25
CA PHE A 60 -6.77 1.41 10.78
C PHE A 60 -7.72 2.11 9.80
N MET A 61 -7.40 2.14 8.51
CA MET A 61 -8.29 2.72 7.48
C MET A 61 -9.60 1.93 7.33
N CYS A 62 -9.58 0.60 7.40
CA CYS A 62 -10.82 -0.20 7.40
C CYS A 62 -11.74 0.19 8.58
N GLY A 63 -11.16 0.38 9.77
CA GLY A 63 -11.88 0.84 10.95
C GLY A 63 -12.45 2.25 10.77
N LEU A 64 -11.65 3.19 10.25
CA LEU A 64 -12.08 4.55 10.00
C LEU A 64 -13.21 4.64 8.98
N LEU A 65 -13.10 3.93 7.85
CA LEU A 65 -14.13 3.96 6.81
C LEU A 65 -15.44 3.38 7.32
N THR A 66 -15.38 2.21 7.96
CA THR A 66 -16.55 1.54 8.55
C THR A 66 -17.26 2.46 9.55
N LYS A 67 -16.51 3.12 10.44
CA LYS A 67 -17.09 4.11 11.36
C LYS A 67 -17.63 5.34 10.62
N GLY A 68 -16.94 5.80 9.58
CA GLY A 68 -17.33 6.97 8.78
C GLY A 68 -18.67 6.79 8.10
N VAL A 69 -18.87 5.64 7.43
CA VAL A 69 -20.12 5.34 6.73
C VAL A 69 -21.30 5.14 7.69
N ALA A 70 -21.05 4.53 8.86
CA ALA A 70 -22.04 4.41 9.92
C ALA A 70 -22.42 5.78 10.52
N ALA A 71 -21.45 6.67 10.71
CA ALA A 71 -21.71 8.02 11.21
C ALA A 71 -22.55 8.87 10.23
N THR A 72 -22.56 8.53 8.93
CA THR A 72 -23.41 9.17 7.90
C THR A 72 -24.69 8.40 7.60
N GLY A 73 -24.88 7.19 8.15
CA GLY A 73 -26.06 6.35 7.89
C GLY A 73 -26.10 5.77 6.47
N THR A 74 -24.95 5.73 5.77
CA THR A 74 -24.86 5.32 4.36
C THR A 74 -24.38 3.87 4.19
N GLU A 75 -24.02 3.19 5.28
CA GLU A 75 -23.55 1.80 5.33
C GLU A 75 -24.59 0.78 4.86
N VAL A 76 -25.87 1.13 4.87
CA VAL A 76 -26.96 0.28 4.38
C VAL A 76 -26.99 0.17 2.85
N TYR A 77 -26.35 1.11 2.15
CA TYR A 77 -26.37 1.14 0.69
C TYR A 77 -25.37 0.16 0.07
N ARG A 78 -25.83 -0.67 -0.87
CA ARG A 78 -25.01 -1.68 -1.55
C ARG A 78 -23.73 -1.12 -2.16
N GLY A 79 -23.79 0.06 -2.80
CA GLY A 79 -22.60 0.69 -3.39
C GLY A 79 -21.54 1.08 -2.35
N VAL A 80 -21.98 1.54 -1.19
CA VAL A 80 -21.09 1.85 -0.05
C VAL A 80 -20.48 0.58 0.51
N GLN A 81 -21.27 -0.47 0.72
CA GLN A 81 -20.78 -1.78 1.19
C GLN A 81 -19.74 -2.37 0.25
N SER A 82 -19.96 -2.28 -1.07
CA SER A 82 -18.99 -2.72 -2.08
C SER A 82 -17.66 -1.98 -1.93
N SER A 83 -17.70 -0.66 -1.70
CA SER A 83 -16.51 0.17 -1.57
C SER A 83 -15.75 -0.11 -0.26
N VAL A 84 -16.47 -0.30 0.85
CA VAL A 84 -15.88 -0.77 2.12
C VAL A 84 -15.23 -2.14 1.93
N GLY A 85 -15.90 -3.06 1.25
CA GLY A 85 -15.38 -4.38 0.91
C GLY A 85 -14.10 -4.33 0.09
N GLU A 86 -13.97 -3.37 -0.83
CA GLU A 86 -12.74 -3.18 -1.61
C GLU A 86 -11.55 -2.76 -0.74
N VAL A 87 -11.74 -1.84 0.22
CA VAL A 87 -10.68 -1.44 1.16
C VAL A 87 -10.25 -2.63 2.03
N ILE A 88 -11.21 -3.45 2.47
CA ILE A 88 -10.93 -4.71 3.20
C ILE A 88 -10.15 -5.69 2.30
N GLY A 89 -10.49 -5.78 1.01
CA GLY A 89 -9.76 -6.57 0.03
C GLY A 89 -8.29 -6.15 -0.10
N TRP A 90 -8.04 -4.85 -0.27
CA TRP A 90 -6.68 -4.29 -0.27
C TRP A 90 -5.92 -4.61 1.01
N ARG A 91 -6.56 -4.44 2.17
CA ARG A 91 -5.99 -4.81 3.47
C ARG A 91 -5.59 -6.28 3.51
N HIS A 92 -6.45 -7.19 3.08
CA HIS A 92 -6.16 -8.63 3.07
C HIS A 92 -5.05 -8.99 2.09
N LEU A 93 -5.00 -8.35 0.92
CA LEU A 93 -3.93 -8.55 -0.06
C LEU A 93 -2.56 -8.24 0.53
N ILE A 94 -2.41 -7.09 1.21
CA ILE A 94 -1.12 -6.71 1.79
C ILE A 94 -0.74 -7.63 2.95
N TRP A 95 -1.67 -7.99 3.84
CA TRP A 95 -1.40 -8.99 4.88
C TRP A 95 -0.99 -10.35 4.29
N ALA A 96 -1.69 -10.83 3.25
CA ALA A 96 -1.37 -12.09 2.59
C ALA A 96 0.03 -12.09 1.99
N LEU A 97 0.45 -11.01 1.35
CA LEU A 97 1.81 -10.85 0.84
C LEU A 97 2.84 -10.93 1.97
N THR A 98 2.62 -10.26 3.11
CA THR A 98 3.53 -10.34 4.26
C THR A 98 3.58 -11.75 4.88
N SER A 99 2.45 -12.45 4.92
CA SER A 99 2.42 -13.85 5.37
C SER A 99 3.21 -14.76 4.44
N ALA A 100 3.07 -14.61 3.12
CA ALA A 100 3.88 -15.35 2.14
C ALA A 100 5.37 -15.06 2.29
N MET A 101 5.73 -13.79 2.51
CA MET A 101 7.12 -13.37 2.78
C MET A 101 7.72 -14.01 4.03
N ALA A 102 6.91 -14.26 5.07
CA ALA A 102 7.35 -14.89 6.30
C ALA A 102 7.40 -16.43 6.22
N LEU A 103 6.42 -17.03 5.53
CA LEU A 103 6.19 -18.48 5.54
C LEU A 103 6.88 -19.24 4.40
N ASP A 104 7.25 -18.56 3.32
CA ASP A 104 8.02 -19.15 2.21
C ASP A 104 9.30 -18.33 1.96
N PRO A 105 10.30 -18.44 2.85
CA PRO A 105 11.57 -17.75 2.70
C PRO A 105 12.50 -18.46 1.70
N GLN A 106 13.52 -17.74 1.25
CA GLN A 106 14.67 -18.26 0.50
C GLN A 106 15.96 -18.19 1.35
N PRO A 107 16.96 -19.04 1.08
CA PRO A 107 18.28 -18.91 1.68
C PRO A 107 18.88 -17.50 1.44
N GLY A 108 19.58 -16.99 2.45
CA GLY A 108 20.27 -15.70 2.42
C GLY A 108 21.76 -15.80 2.76
N PRO A 109 22.47 -14.66 2.75
CA PRO A 109 23.88 -14.60 3.08
C PRO A 109 24.18 -15.09 4.50
N GLY A 110 25.34 -15.73 4.69
CA GLY A 110 25.82 -16.12 6.02
C GLY A 110 24.92 -17.13 6.74
N GLY A 111 24.15 -17.95 6.01
CA GLY A 111 23.22 -18.91 6.59
C GLY A 111 21.91 -18.29 7.10
N SER A 112 21.63 -17.02 6.78
CA SER A 112 20.35 -16.39 7.10
C SER A 112 19.24 -16.89 6.19
N VAL A 113 18.00 -16.46 6.49
CA VAL A 113 16.85 -16.59 5.59
C VAL A 113 16.31 -15.22 5.23
N LEU A 114 15.77 -15.08 4.03
CA LEU A 114 15.21 -13.85 3.49
C LEU A 114 13.80 -14.14 2.95
N PRO A 115 12.87 -13.17 3.02
CA PRO A 115 11.67 -13.24 2.21
C PRO A 115 11.99 -13.48 0.75
N ARG A 116 11.17 -14.24 0.01
CA ARG A 116 11.36 -14.39 -1.43
C ARG A 116 11.35 -13.05 -2.15
N THR A 117 12.25 -12.93 -3.11
CA THR A 117 12.48 -11.68 -3.86
C THR A 117 11.26 -11.32 -4.70
N GLU A 118 10.57 -12.33 -5.23
CA GLU A 118 9.35 -12.22 -6.02
C GLU A 118 8.21 -11.59 -5.21
N TYR A 119 8.02 -12.03 -3.96
CA TYR A 119 7.01 -11.46 -3.07
C TYR A 119 7.35 -10.04 -2.63
N ALA A 120 8.62 -9.77 -2.33
CA ALA A 120 9.09 -8.42 -2.02
C ALA A 120 8.85 -7.45 -3.19
N ALA A 121 9.19 -7.87 -4.41
CA ALA A 121 9.01 -7.06 -5.63
C ALA A 121 7.52 -6.85 -5.97
N ALA A 122 6.70 -7.89 -5.87
CA ALA A 122 5.26 -7.79 -6.09
C ALA A 122 4.61 -6.84 -5.07
N GLY A 123 4.92 -7.02 -3.78
CA GLY A 123 4.39 -6.15 -2.73
C GLY A 123 4.82 -4.69 -2.89
N ARG A 124 6.09 -4.44 -3.26
CA ARG A 124 6.57 -3.10 -3.61
C ARG A 124 5.69 -2.41 -4.66
N LEU A 125 5.30 -3.13 -5.72
CA LEU A 125 4.39 -2.60 -6.74
C LEU A 125 2.98 -2.37 -6.18
N PHE A 126 2.35 -3.38 -5.59
CA PHE A 126 0.95 -3.29 -5.17
C PHE A 126 0.71 -2.31 -4.01
N ALA A 127 1.71 -2.08 -3.16
CA ALA A 127 1.67 -1.04 -2.14
C ALA A 127 1.39 0.36 -2.75
N THR A 128 2.04 0.68 -3.88
CA THR A 128 1.85 1.97 -4.57
C THR A 128 0.47 2.14 -5.19
N LEU A 129 -0.22 1.04 -5.47
CA LEU A 129 -1.57 1.03 -6.06
C LEU A 129 -2.66 1.08 -4.99
N ALA A 130 -2.40 0.46 -3.83
CA ALA A 130 -3.37 0.36 -2.75
C ALA A 130 -3.74 1.73 -2.17
N TRP A 131 -2.76 2.54 -1.77
CA TRP A 131 -3.03 3.80 -1.05
C TRP A 131 -3.84 4.83 -1.86
N PRO A 132 -3.53 5.10 -3.14
CA PRO A 132 -4.34 5.97 -4.00
C PRO A 132 -5.80 5.53 -4.05
N ARG A 133 -6.04 4.23 -4.24
CA ARG A 133 -7.39 3.68 -4.37
C ARG A 133 -8.15 3.75 -3.05
N VAL A 134 -7.48 3.47 -1.93
CA VAL A 134 -8.09 3.60 -0.60
C VAL A 134 -8.47 5.05 -0.31
N LYS A 135 -7.59 6.02 -0.60
CA LYS A 135 -7.92 7.44 -0.46
C LYS A 135 -9.11 7.84 -1.33
N GLU A 136 -9.10 7.46 -2.61
CA GLU A 136 -10.20 7.75 -3.54
C GLU A 136 -11.54 7.21 -3.02
N ILE A 137 -11.56 5.97 -2.50
CA ILE A 137 -12.77 5.39 -1.91
C ILE A 137 -13.29 6.22 -0.73
N PHE A 138 -12.41 6.70 0.16
CA PHE A 138 -12.83 7.57 1.26
C PHE A 138 -13.47 8.87 0.75
N GLU A 139 -12.88 9.50 -0.25
CA GLU A 139 -13.38 10.75 -0.84
C GLU A 139 -14.73 10.54 -1.55
N LEU A 140 -14.89 9.45 -2.29
CA LEU A 140 -16.13 9.13 -3.00
C LEU A 140 -17.27 8.73 -2.05
N VAL A 141 -16.97 7.89 -1.05
CA VAL A 141 -17.99 7.28 -0.19
C VAL A 141 -18.44 8.21 0.93
N LEU A 142 -17.52 8.98 1.53
CA LEU A 142 -17.84 9.91 2.61
C LEU A 142 -18.27 11.29 2.09
N GLY A 143 -18.01 11.57 0.81
CA GLY A 143 -18.34 12.83 0.16
C GLY A 143 -17.84 14.04 0.96
N GLY A 144 -18.73 15.00 1.21
CA GLY A 144 -18.42 16.21 1.98
C GLY A 144 -18.26 16.00 3.50
N GLY A 145 -18.52 14.80 4.04
CA GLY A 145 -18.47 14.54 5.48
C GLY A 145 -17.20 15.02 6.19
N PRO A 146 -15.99 14.69 5.68
CA PRO A 146 -14.71 15.11 6.27
C PRO A 146 -14.46 16.62 6.30
N ILE A 147 -15.08 17.40 5.41
CA ILE A 147 -14.89 18.86 5.34
C ILE A 147 -15.98 19.64 6.10
N VAL A 148 -17.11 19.01 6.41
CA VAL A 148 -18.19 19.59 7.22
C VAL A 148 -17.94 19.29 8.71
N VAL A 149 -16.90 19.93 9.24
CA VAL A 149 -16.51 19.91 10.66
C VAL A 149 -16.15 21.32 11.15
N PRO A 150 -16.35 21.66 12.44
CA PRO A 150 -15.94 22.95 12.98
C PRO A 150 -14.43 23.17 12.91
N SER A 151 -14.02 24.43 13.00
CA SER A 151 -12.62 24.82 12.86
C SER A 151 -11.74 24.16 13.92
N SER A 152 -12.19 24.15 15.17
CA SER A 152 -11.36 23.78 16.33
C SER A 152 -12.18 23.09 17.42
N TYR A 153 -11.50 22.35 18.30
CA TYR A 153 -12.10 21.85 19.54
C TYR A 153 -12.61 23.00 20.43
N LYS A 154 -12.07 24.21 20.27
CA LYS A 154 -12.53 25.41 20.97
C LYS A 154 -13.99 25.74 20.66
N ASP A 155 -14.49 25.39 19.47
CA ASP A 155 -15.89 25.60 19.10
C ASP A 155 -16.83 24.72 19.96
N LEU A 156 -16.38 23.51 20.33
CA LEU A 156 -17.08 22.61 21.24
C LEU A 156 -16.99 23.04 22.71
N GLN A 157 -16.05 23.93 23.06
CA GLN A 157 -15.94 24.52 24.39
C GLN A 157 -16.70 25.84 24.53
N SER A 158 -17.09 26.46 23.41
CA SER A 158 -17.87 27.69 23.40
C SER A 158 -19.29 27.43 23.88
N LYS A 159 -19.71 28.13 24.94
CA LYS A 159 -21.10 28.05 25.46
C LYS A 159 -22.13 28.48 24.43
N GLU A 160 -21.77 29.39 23.53
CA GLU A 160 -22.64 29.90 22.47
C GLU A 160 -22.79 28.91 21.31
N LEU A 161 -21.68 28.31 20.87
CA LEU A 161 -21.69 27.41 19.71
C LEU A 161 -22.10 25.97 20.08
N ARG A 162 -21.81 25.51 21.31
CA ARG A 162 -22.06 24.12 21.72
C ARG A 162 -23.50 23.66 21.44
N PRO A 163 -24.57 24.42 21.78
CA PRO A 163 -25.94 23.99 21.47
C PRO A 163 -26.22 23.83 19.97
N VAL A 164 -25.61 24.68 19.13
CA VAL A 164 -25.74 24.61 17.66
C VAL A 164 -25.03 23.38 17.13
N LEU A 165 -23.80 23.12 17.59
CA LEU A 165 -23.03 21.95 17.20
C LEU A 165 -23.72 20.65 17.62
N GLU A 166 -24.19 20.57 18.87
CA GLU A 166 -24.94 19.41 19.37
C GLU A 166 -26.26 19.16 18.62
N ARG A 167 -26.83 20.19 17.99
CA ARG A 167 -28.04 20.03 17.18
C ARG A 167 -27.74 19.59 15.75
N PHE A 168 -26.77 20.21 15.09
CA PHE A 168 -26.58 20.09 13.64
C PHE A 168 -25.39 19.22 13.21
N TYR A 169 -24.47 18.89 14.12
CA TYR A 169 -23.27 18.09 13.82
C TYR A 169 -23.35 16.66 14.37
N ARG A 170 -24.53 16.19 14.78
CA ARG A 170 -24.72 14.80 15.22
C ARG A 170 -24.46 13.81 14.08
N GLY A 171 -23.97 12.63 14.41
CA GLY A 171 -24.01 11.50 13.48
C GLY A 171 -25.37 10.82 13.51
N SER A 172 -25.59 9.89 12.58
CA SER A 172 -26.81 9.08 12.54
C SER A 172 -27.10 8.43 13.89
N ASP A 173 -26.08 7.79 14.48
CA ASP A 173 -26.15 7.12 15.79
C ASP A 173 -25.05 7.60 16.78
N SER A 174 -24.61 8.86 16.68
CA SER A 174 -23.56 9.38 17.59
C SER A 174 -23.73 10.86 17.95
N SER A 175 -23.10 11.27 19.05
CA SER A 175 -23.05 12.68 19.46
C SER A 175 -22.30 13.54 18.44
N ALA A 176 -22.50 14.87 18.51
CA ALA A 176 -21.77 15.78 17.64
C ALA A 176 -20.27 15.71 17.88
N GLU A 177 -19.85 15.61 19.14
CA GLU A 177 -18.44 15.51 19.52
C GLU A 177 -17.77 14.27 18.93
N GLU A 178 -18.41 13.10 19.01
CA GLU A 178 -17.89 11.86 18.44
C GLU A 178 -17.78 11.92 16.92
N ARG A 179 -18.83 12.42 16.25
CA ARG A 179 -18.81 12.59 14.79
C ARG A 179 -17.69 13.54 14.36
N ILE A 180 -17.56 14.71 15.01
CA ILE A 180 -16.53 15.69 14.69
C ILE A 180 -15.13 15.10 14.91
N LYS A 181 -14.93 14.38 16.02
CA LYS A 181 -13.66 13.72 16.33
C LYS A 181 -13.28 12.69 15.25
N LEU A 182 -14.24 11.88 14.82
CA LEU A 182 -14.05 10.89 13.77
C LEU A 182 -13.69 11.55 12.44
N PHE A 183 -14.47 12.53 11.98
CA PHE A 183 -14.24 13.15 10.67
C PHE A 183 -12.97 14.00 10.63
N LYS A 184 -12.57 14.65 11.73
CA LYS A 184 -11.24 15.28 11.83
C LYS A 184 -10.12 14.25 11.75
N LEU A 185 -10.26 13.07 12.36
CA LEU A 185 -9.27 12.00 12.26
C LEU A 185 -9.18 11.41 10.85
N ILE A 186 -10.32 11.22 10.19
CA ILE A 186 -10.38 10.79 8.78
C ILE A 186 -9.68 11.82 7.90
N TRP A 187 -10.06 13.09 8.01
CA TRP A 187 -9.47 14.15 7.21
C TRP A 187 -7.95 14.29 7.43
N ASP A 188 -7.50 14.20 8.68
CA ASP A 188 -6.07 14.22 8.99
C ASP A 188 -5.32 12.97 8.51
N SER A 189 -6.01 11.91 8.10
CA SER A 189 -5.39 10.70 7.54
C SER A 189 -5.27 10.73 6.00
N ILE A 190 -6.04 11.58 5.31
CA ILE A 190 -6.13 11.57 3.84
C ILE A 190 -6.02 12.94 3.14
N GLY A 191 -6.41 14.03 3.83
CA GLY A 191 -6.69 15.32 3.20
C GLY A 191 -5.95 16.53 3.79
N THR A 192 -5.38 16.43 5.00
CA THR A 192 -4.45 17.46 5.51
C THR A 192 -3.11 17.39 4.76
N GLU A 193 -2.23 18.37 4.98
CA GLU A 193 -0.85 18.34 4.45
C GLU A 193 -0.13 17.03 4.83
N PHE A 194 -0.29 16.58 6.08
CA PHE A 194 0.20 15.29 6.55
C PHE A 194 -0.39 14.11 5.73
N GLY A 195 -1.70 14.12 5.49
CA GLY A 195 -2.37 13.09 4.67
C GLY A 195 -1.88 13.09 3.21
N GLY A 196 -1.72 14.27 2.62
CA GLY A 196 -1.17 14.44 1.27
C GLY A 196 0.30 14.01 1.16
N ARG A 197 1.13 14.38 2.13
CA ARG A 197 2.52 13.89 2.25
C ARG A 197 2.56 12.37 2.37
N HIS A 198 1.69 11.77 3.18
CA HIS A 198 1.60 10.32 3.29
C HIS A 198 1.17 9.66 1.98
N GLU A 199 0.28 10.27 1.20
CA GLU A 199 -0.02 9.76 -0.15
C GLU A 199 1.22 9.76 -1.05
N LEU A 200 1.96 10.87 -1.07
CA LEU A 200 3.18 10.97 -1.87
C LEU A 200 4.22 9.93 -1.44
N TYR A 201 4.35 9.73 -0.12
CA TYR A 201 5.19 8.69 0.48
C TYR A 201 4.80 7.29 -0.01
N GLU A 202 3.55 6.86 0.16
CA GLU A 202 3.15 5.49 -0.21
C GLU A 202 3.25 5.24 -1.72
N ARG A 203 3.17 6.29 -2.55
CA ARG A 203 3.35 6.21 -4.00
C ARG A 203 4.81 6.03 -4.44
N ASN A 204 5.75 6.69 -3.77
CA ASN A 204 7.11 6.88 -4.30
C ASN A 204 8.23 6.44 -3.37
N TYR A 205 7.94 6.12 -2.11
CA TYR A 205 8.95 5.79 -1.09
C TYR A 205 9.95 4.74 -1.57
N SER A 206 9.46 3.70 -2.23
CA SER A 206 10.30 2.62 -2.74
C SER A 206 10.73 2.80 -4.20
N GLY A 207 10.65 4.00 -4.78
CA GLY A 207 11.03 4.31 -6.17
C GLY A 207 9.87 4.81 -7.03
N ASN A 208 10.18 5.26 -8.25
CA ASN A 208 9.17 5.76 -9.17
C ASN A 208 8.31 4.63 -9.79
N HIS A 209 7.14 5.00 -10.32
CA HIS A 209 6.16 4.04 -10.81
C HIS A 209 6.65 3.16 -11.96
N GLU A 210 7.57 3.63 -12.79
CA GLU A 210 8.11 2.86 -13.92
C GLU A 210 9.17 1.87 -13.44
N GLN A 211 10.13 2.37 -12.65
CA GLN A 211 11.29 1.59 -12.22
C GLN A 211 10.87 0.34 -11.46
N MET A 212 9.84 0.41 -10.61
CA MET A 212 9.34 -0.77 -9.90
C MET A 212 8.85 -1.89 -10.84
N ARG A 213 8.17 -1.52 -11.92
CA ARG A 213 7.66 -2.48 -12.92
C ARG A 213 8.79 -3.06 -13.75
N VAL A 214 9.72 -2.19 -14.17
CA VAL A 214 10.94 -2.59 -14.88
C VAL A 214 11.79 -3.53 -14.03
N ASP A 215 11.96 -3.25 -12.74
CA ASP A 215 12.69 -4.11 -11.81
C ASP A 215 12.06 -5.50 -11.69
N LEU A 216 10.72 -5.57 -11.62
CA LEU A 216 9.99 -6.84 -11.55
C LEU A 216 10.14 -7.64 -12.85
N MET A 217 10.04 -6.98 -14.01
CA MET A 217 10.29 -7.61 -15.31
C MET A 217 11.73 -8.13 -15.41
N ASN A 218 12.71 -7.33 -15.02
CA ASN A 218 14.12 -7.71 -15.03
C ASN A 218 14.43 -8.83 -14.02
N LEU A 219 13.73 -8.87 -12.89
CA LEU A 219 13.80 -9.99 -11.95
C LEU A 219 13.27 -11.27 -12.59
N ALA A 220 12.08 -11.23 -13.20
CA ALA A 220 11.49 -12.38 -13.88
C ALA A 220 12.40 -12.91 -14.99
N LYS A 221 12.98 -12.03 -15.80
CA LYS A 221 13.96 -12.38 -16.84
C LYS A 221 15.20 -13.07 -16.25
N ARG A 222 15.83 -12.48 -15.23
CA ARG A 222 17.03 -13.04 -14.60
C ARG A 222 16.79 -14.38 -13.92
N ARG A 223 15.56 -14.65 -13.50
CA ARG A 223 15.13 -15.92 -12.88
C ARG A 223 14.68 -16.97 -13.90
N GLY A 224 14.68 -16.65 -15.20
CA GLY A 224 14.18 -17.55 -16.25
C GLY A 224 12.66 -17.73 -16.24
N LEU A 225 11.91 -16.95 -15.46
CA LEU A 225 10.46 -17.09 -15.35
C LEU A 225 9.76 -16.74 -16.66
N LEU A 226 10.30 -15.80 -17.44
CA LEU A 226 9.75 -15.46 -18.74
C LEU A 226 9.78 -16.65 -19.69
N ASP A 227 10.90 -17.38 -19.73
CA ASP A 227 11.05 -18.56 -20.59
C ASP A 227 10.06 -19.66 -20.17
N VAL A 228 9.81 -19.82 -18.85
CA VAL A 228 8.78 -20.74 -18.34
C VAL A 228 7.38 -20.31 -18.78
N PHE A 229 7.04 -19.02 -18.68
CA PHE A 229 5.73 -18.51 -19.07
C PHE A 229 5.51 -18.61 -20.58
N THR A 230 6.53 -18.30 -21.39
CA THR A 230 6.45 -18.42 -22.85
C THR A 230 6.38 -19.87 -23.28
N ALA A 231 7.20 -20.77 -22.69
CA ALA A 231 7.15 -22.19 -23.01
C ALA A 231 5.77 -22.80 -22.68
N PHE A 232 5.12 -22.36 -21.60
CA PHE A 232 3.77 -22.82 -21.27
C PHE A 232 2.74 -22.37 -22.30
N ALA A 233 2.85 -21.13 -22.80
CA ALA A 233 2.01 -20.66 -23.90
C ALA A 233 2.30 -21.42 -25.21
N GLU A 234 3.57 -21.67 -25.52
CA GLU A 234 4.01 -22.45 -26.68
C GLU A 234 3.49 -23.89 -26.65
N GLN A 235 3.47 -24.52 -25.47
CA GLN A 235 2.88 -25.84 -25.29
C GLN A 235 1.42 -25.86 -25.72
N CYS A 236 0.61 -24.89 -25.26
CA CYS A 236 -0.79 -24.79 -25.66
C CYS A 236 -0.95 -24.54 -27.17
N MET A 237 -0.14 -23.64 -27.75
CA MET A 237 -0.17 -23.39 -29.19
C MET A 237 0.23 -24.63 -30.01
N ALA A 238 1.10 -25.48 -29.47
CA ALA A 238 1.54 -26.69 -30.14
C ALA A 238 0.45 -27.77 -30.22
N GLU A 239 -0.60 -27.70 -29.40
CA GLU A 239 -1.70 -28.67 -29.37
C GLU A 239 -2.67 -28.55 -30.55
N TYR A 240 -2.56 -27.51 -31.37
CA TYR A 240 -3.39 -27.32 -32.57
C TYR A 240 -2.59 -26.83 -33.78
N GLY A 241 -3.23 -26.89 -34.94
CA GLY A 241 -2.75 -26.32 -36.20
C GLY A 241 -3.92 -25.90 -37.08
N VAL A 242 -3.62 -25.50 -38.32
CA VAL A 242 -4.67 -25.14 -39.30
C VAL A 242 -5.58 -26.31 -39.67
N ASP A 243 -5.10 -27.54 -39.49
CA ASP A 243 -5.83 -28.78 -39.75
C ASP A 243 -6.59 -29.32 -38.52
N GLY A 244 -6.53 -28.61 -37.39
CA GLY A 244 -7.28 -28.90 -36.17
C GLY A 244 -6.45 -29.32 -34.95
N TRP A 245 -7.10 -29.94 -33.96
CA TRP A 245 -6.44 -30.43 -32.74
C TRP A 245 -5.47 -31.57 -33.06
N LYS A 246 -4.26 -31.53 -32.49
CA LYS A 246 -3.28 -32.61 -32.63
C LYS A 246 -3.50 -33.74 -31.63
N ASP A 247 -4.12 -33.44 -30.50
CA ASP A 247 -4.51 -34.43 -29.51
C ASP A 247 -5.93 -34.96 -29.82
N PRO A 248 -6.11 -36.29 -29.96
CA PRO A 248 -7.39 -36.89 -30.33
C PRO A 248 -8.46 -36.82 -29.23
N THR A 249 -8.10 -36.42 -28.01
CA THR A 249 -9.03 -36.17 -26.89
C THR A 249 -10.01 -35.05 -27.23
N TRP A 250 -9.59 -34.08 -28.04
CA TRP A 250 -10.38 -32.90 -28.36
C TRP A 250 -11.03 -33.02 -29.74
N ILE A 251 -12.33 -32.72 -29.82
CA ILE A 251 -13.09 -32.73 -31.08
C ILE A 251 -12.99 -31.34 -31.71
N TRP A 252 -12.47 -31.27 -32.95
CA TRP A 252 -12.28 -30.02 -33.68
C TRP A 252 -13.60 -29.51 -34.27
N ASP A 253 -14.24 -30.31 -35.13
CA ASP A 253 -15.56 -30.03 -35.67
C ASP A 253 -16.60 -30.84 -34.91
N ARG A 254 -17.47 -30.17 -34.15
CA ARG A 254 -18.72 -30.79 -33.69
C ARG A 254 -19.65 -30.92 -34.88
N LYS A 255 -19.78 -32.15 -35.42
CA LYS A 255 -20.98 -32.50 -36.19
C LYS A 255 -22.21 -32.49 -35.28
#